data_AF-A0A2S9I4A0-F1
#
_entry.id   AF-A0A2S9I4A0-F1
#
_cell.length_a   1.000
_cell.length_b   1.000
_cell.length_c   1.000
_cell.angle_alpha   90.00
_cell.angle_beta   90.00
_cell.angle_gamma   90.00
#
_symmetry.space_group_name_H-M   'P 1'
#
loop_
_entity.id
_entity.type
_entity.pdbx_description
1 polymer ?
#
loop_
_entity_poly.entity_id
_entity_poly.type
_entity_poly.pdbx_seq_one_letter_code
_entity_poly.pdbx_strand_id
1 'polypeptide(L)'
;MKKAYAVLINELLQQYHYKKENLNSAIATAEAVRQLSLNDYAFRLSIGMEGLASVARAAGDDVSADALESLVSLCNCGEIPSPVSLEHFSA
;
A
#
# COMPACT_ATOMS: atom_id res chain seq x y z
N MET A 1 -9.55 11.44 -6.33
CA MET A 1 -9.77 10.02 -6.02
C MET A 1 -10.98 9.90 -5.09
N LYS A 2 -11.86 8.90 -5.27
CA LYS A 2 -13.00 8.67 -4.38
C LYS A 2 -12.55 8.33 -2.95
N LYS A 3 -13.30 8.80 -1.95
CA LYS A 3 -13.03 8.56 -0.52
C LYS A 3 -12.92 7.07 -0.16
N ALA A 4 -13.74 6.22 -0.77
CA ALA A 4 -13.69 4.77 -0.53
C ALA A 4 -12.32 4.16 -0.90
N TYR A 5 -11.74 4.54 -2.05
CA TYR A 5 -10.41 4.09 -2.44
C TYR A 5 -9.34 4.63 -1.50
N ALA A 6 -9.43 5.90 -1.10
CA ALA A 6 -8.50 6.50 -0.15
C ALA A 6 -8.48 5.78 1.21
N VAL A 7 -9.65 5.35 1.72
CA VAL A 7 -9.76 4.54 2.94
C VAL A 7 -9.03 3.20 2.77
N LEU A 8 -9.32 2.47 1.70
CA LEU A 8 -8.71 1.15 1.47
C LEU A 8 -7.19 1.25 1.26
N ILE A 9 -6.71 2.25 0.52
CA ILE A 9 -5.27 2.51 0.35
C ILE A 9 -4.62 2.77 1.71
N ASN A 10 -5.22 3.61 2.55
CA ASN A 10 -4.69 3.91 3.87
C ASN A 10 -4.62 2.67 4.77
N GLU A 11 -5.66 1.83 4.75
CA GLU A 11 -5.66 0.57 5.49
C GLU A 11 -4.54 -0.35 5.04
N LEU A 12 -4.34 -0.51 3.73
CA LEU A 12 -3.25 -1.31 3.16
C LEU A 12 -1.87 -0.78 3.57
N LEU A 13 -1.66 0.54 3.47
CA LEU A 13 -0.41 1.20 3.89
C LEU A 13 -0.18 1.03 5.39
N GLN A 14 -1.20 1.20 6.22
CA GLN A 14 -1.09 1.06 7.67
C GLN A 14 -0.71 -0.37 8.05
N GLN A 15 -1.32 -1.38 7.42
CA GLN A 15 -0.97 -2.78 7.65
C GLN A 15 0.48 -3.08 7.26
N TYR A 16 0.95 -2.56 6.13
CA TYR A 16 2.34 -2.71 5.71
C TYR A 16 3.31 -2.09 6.73
N HIS A 17 3.08 -0.83 7.13
CA HIS A 17 3.98 -0.12 8.05
C HIS A 17 4.00 -0.75 9.44
N TYR A 18 2.84 -1.17 9.95
CA TYR A 18 2.77 -1.93 11.20
C TYR A 18 3.57 -3.23 11.12
N LYS A 19 3.49 -3.94 10.00
CA LYS A 19 4.27 -5.17 9.82
C LYS A 19 5.77 -4.88 9.71
N LYS A 20 6.16 -3.84 8.98
CA LYS A 20 7.55 -3.39 8.87
C LYS A 20 8.15 -3.07 10.24
N GLU A 21 7.43 -2.32 11.08
CA GLU A 21 7.85 -1.99 12.44
C GLU A 21 8.02 -3.24 13.31
N ASN A 22 7.06 -4.17 13.24
CA ASN A 22 7.14 -5.44 13.96
C ASN A 22 8.33 -6.29 13.51
N LEU A 23 8.59 -6.37 12.20
CA LEU A 23 9.75 -7.09 11.67
C LEU A 23 11.05 -6.44 12.14
N ASN A 24 11.15 -5.11 12.12
CA ASN A 24 12.33 -4.40 12.63
C ASN A 24 12.59 -4.65 14.11
N SER A 25 11.53 -4.84 14.90
CA SER A 25 11.62 -5.14 16.34
C SER A 25 11.93 -6.61 16.65
N ALA A 26 11.78 -7.52 15.69
CA ALA A 26 11.97 -8.96 15.85
C ALA A 26 13.46 -9.37 15.82
N ILE A 27 14.29 -8.83 16.72
CA ILE A 27 15.76 -8.98 16.73
C ILE A 27 16.25 -10.43 16.88
N ALA A 28 15.41 -11.33 17.40
CA ALA A 28 15.71 -12.77 17.47
C ALA A 28 15.64 -13.47 16.10
N THR A 29 15.06 -12.81 15.09
CA THR A 29 14.97 -13.31 13.71
C THR A 29 16.18 -12.83 12.90
N ALA A 30 16.80 -13.76 12.18
CA ALA A 30 17.91 -13.44 11.28
C ALA A 30 17.53 -12.32 10.29
N GLU A 31 18.45 -11.39 10.04
CA GLU A 31 18.22 -10.24 9.16
C GLU A 31 17.70 -10.65 7.77
N ALA A 32 18.30 -11.67 7.16
CA ALA A 32 17.88 -12.18 5.86
C ALA A 32 16.41 -12.64 5.85
N VAL A 33 15.92 -13.22 6.95
CA VAL A 33 14.53 -13.66 7.09
C VAL A 33 13.60 -12.46 7.28
N ARG A 34 14.04 -11.43 8.02
CA ARG A 34 13.30 -10.17 8.18
C ARG A 34 13.16 -9.43 6.83
N GLN A 35 14.23 -9.35 6.06
CA GLN A 35 14.23 -8.74 4.72
C GLN A 35 13.37 -9.52 3.73
N LEU A 36 13.48 -10.85 3.69
CA LEU A 36 12.61 -11.69 2.85
C LEU A 36 11.13 -11.48 3.19
N SER A 37 10.81 -11.45 4.49
CA SER A 37 9.45 -11.17 4.95
C SER A 37 8.99 -9.78 4.51
N LEU A 38 9.82 -8.75 4.68
CA LEU A 38 9.48 -7.39 4.29
C LEU A 38 9.18 -7.28 2.79
N ASN A 39 9.95 -7.97 1.95
CA ASN A 39 9.74 -8.03 0.51
C ASN A 39 8.42 -8.72 0.15
N ASP A 40 8.08 -9.83 0.82
CA ASP A 40 6.77 -10.49 0.65
C ASP A 40 5.61 -9.56 1.03
N TYR A 41 5.73 -8.79 2.12
CA TYR A 41 4.70 -7.81 2.48
C TYR A 41 4.62 -6.62 1.51
N ALA A 42 5.74 -6.16 0.95
CA ALA A 42 5.74 -5.13 -0.10
C ALA A 42 5.06 -5.64 -1.38
N PHE A 43 5.31 -6.90 -1.75
CA PHE A 43 4.64 -7.54 -2.88
C PHE A 43 3.13 -7.71 -2.65
N ARG A 44 2.71 -8.12 -1.45
CA ARG A 44 1.27 -8.21 -1.13
C ARG A 44 0.57 -6.85 -1.17
N LEU A 45 1.28 -5.80 -0.73
CA LEU A 45 0.79 -4.43 -0.83
C LEU A 45 0.56 -4.02 -2.29
N SER A 46 1.52 -4.31 -3.19
CA SER A 46 1.37 -3.98 -4.62
C SER A 46 0.19 -4.73 -5.24
N ILE A 47 0.03 -6.03 -4.96
CA ILE A 47 -1.13 -6.82 -5.41
C ILE A 47 -2.46 -6.22 -4.91
N GLY A 48 -2.53 -5.79 -3.66
CA GLY A 48 -3.71 -5.13 -3.11
C GLY A 48 -4.06 -3.83 -3.84
N MET A 49 -3.05 -3.00 -4.13
CA MET A 49 -3.24 -1.75 -4.87
C MET A 49 -3.61 -1.97 -6.34
N GLU A 50 -2.99 -2.94 -7.01
CA GLU A 50 -3.34 -3.34 -8.38
C GLU A 50 -4.79 -3.83 -8.47
N GLY A 51 -5.24 -4.60 -7.48
CA GLY A 51 -6.64 -5.01 -7.36
C GLY A 51 -7.58 -3.81 -7.27
N LEU A 52 -7.24 -2.78 -6.47
CA LEU A 52 -8.03 -1.55 -6.39
C LEU A 52 -8.04 -0.78 -7.72
N ALA A 53 -6.90 -0.70 -8.41
CA ALA A 53 -6.82 -0.04 -9.73
C ALA A 53 -7.73 -0.73 -10.75
N SER A 54 -7.71 -2.06 -10.76
CA SER A 54 -8.57 -2.89 -11.60
C SER A 54 -10.06 -2.65 -11.32
N VAL A 55 -10.46 -2.60 -10.04
CA VAL A 55 -11.84 -2.29 -9.63
C VAL A 55 -12.23 -0.88 -10.06
N ALA A 56 -11.36 0.12 -9.88
CA ALA A 56 -11.62 1.49 -10.30
C ALA A 56 -11.86 1.59 -11.81
N ARG A 57 -11.01 0.94 -12.61
CA ARG A 57 -11.13 0.91 -14.07
C ARG A 57 -12.40 0.18 -14.52
N ALA A 58 -12.71 -0.96 -13.90
CA ALA A 58 -13.96 -1.70 -14.18
C ALA A 58 -15.22 -0.88 -13.83
N ALA A 59 -15.14 0.02 -12.84
CA ALA A 59 -16.20 0.93 -12.47
C ALA A 59 -16.27 2.22 -13.32
N GLY A 60 -15.41 2.37 -14.34
CA GLY A 60 -15.30 3.57 -15.18
C GLY A 60 -14.73 4.79 -14.45
N ASP A 61 -14.01 4.58 -13.35
CA ASP A 61 -13.35 5.63 -12.57
C ASP A 61 -11.87 5.71 -12.96
N ASP A 62 -11.61 6.09 -14.21
CA ASP A 62 -10.26 6.11 -14.79
C ASP A 62 -9.32 7.06 -14.01
N VAL A 63 -9.84 8.18 -13.52
CA VAL A 63 -9.07 9.14 -12.70
C VAL A 63 -8.55 8.47 -11.43
N SER A 64 -9.36 7.67 -10.74
CA SER A 64 -8.89 6.96 -9.55
C SER A 64 -7.99 5.77 -9.92
N ALA A 65 -8.25 5.09 -11.03
CA ALA A 65 -7.43 3.99 -11.52
C ALA A 65 -6.00 4.46 -11.85
N ASP A 66 -5.84 5.56 -12.59
CA ASP A 66 -4.52 6.09 -12.97
C ASP A 66 -3.72 6.58 -11.75
N ALA A 67 -4.40 7.16 -10.77
CA ALA A 67 -3.79 7.54 -9.50
C ALA A 67 -3.33 6.31 -8.68
N LEU A 68 -4.11 5.23 -8.68
CA LEU A 68 -3.75 3.96 -8.06
C LEU A 68 -2.57 3.29 -8.77
N GLU A 69 -2.53 3.31 -10.10
CA GLU A 69 -1.41 2.77 -10.89
C GLU A 69 -0.10 3.54 -10.65
N SER A 70 -0.21 4.86 -10.51
CA SER A 70 0.94 5.69 -10.11
C SER A 70 1.48 5.30 -8.73
N LEU A 71 0.59 5.00 -7.77
CA LEU A 71 0.97 4.53 -6.44
C LEU A 71 1.58 3.12 -6.47
N VAL A 72 1.05 2.21 -7.30
CA VAL A 72 1.65 0.88 -7.53
C VAL A 72 3.06 1.03 -8.07
N SER A 73 3.26 1.90 -9.07
CA SER A 73 4.59 2.14 -9.65
C SER A 73 5.58 2.64 -8.59
N LEU A 74 5.18 3.59 -7.76
CA LEU A 74 6.01 4.09 -6.65
C LEU A 74 6.36 2.97 -5.67
N CYS A 75 5.37 2.16 -5.28
CA CYS A 75 5.58 1.07 -4.35
C CYS A 75 6.55 0.01 -4.91
N ASN A 76 6.44 -0.30 -6.19
CA ASN A 76 7.32 -1.23 -6.89
C ASN A 76 8.77 -0.72 -7.02
N CYS A 77 8.97 0.60 -6.97
CA CYS A 77 10.30 1.22 -6.86
C CYS A 77 10.87 1.18 -5.42
N GLY A 78 10.14 0.64 -4.45
CA GLY A 78 10.53 0.60 -3.04
C GLY A 78 10.14 1.86 -2.25
N GLU A 79 9.49 2.83 -2.90
CA GLU A 79 9.01 4.05 -2.28
C GLU A 79 7.59 3.84 -1.73
N ILE A 80 7.48 3.22 -0.55
CA ILE A 80 6.18 3.00 0.10
C ILE A 80 5.74 4.26 0.84
N PRO A 81 4.65 4.94 0.43
CA PRO A 81 4.18 6.16 1.07
C PRO A 81 3.67 5.89 2.49
N SER A 82 3.66 6.93 3.34
CA SER A 82 3.03 6.84 4.65
C SER A 82 1.51 6.90 4.53
N PRO A 83 0.75 6.24 5.44
CA PRO A 83 -0.70 6.39 5.48
C PRO A 83 -1.06 7.86 5.74
N VAL A 84 -2.00 8.40 4.98
CA VAL A 84 -2.43 9.81 5.11
C VAL A 84 -3.62 9.88 6.06
N SER A 85 -3.68 10.88 6.96
CA SER A 85 -4.86 11.04 7.82
C SER A 85 -6.12 11.23 6.99
N LEU A 86 -7.19 10.47 7.28
CA LEU A 86 -8.45 10.48 6.51
C LEU A 86 -9.16 11.84 6.49
N GLU A 87 -8.77 12.76 7.38
CA GLU A 87 -9.23 14.14 7.41
C GLU A 87 -8.86 14.93 6.14
N HIS A 88 -7.78 14.55 5.44
CA HIS A 88 -7.38 15.17 4.17
C HIS A 88 -8.30 14.86 2.98
N PHE A 89 -9.16 13.84 3.08
CA PHE A 89 -10.09 13.44 2.01
C PHE A 89 -11.53 13.91 2.28
N SER A 90 -11.70 14.87 3.19
CA SER A 90 -12.99 15.41 3.64
C SER A 90 -13.27 16.84 3.15
N ALA A 91 -12.42 17.39 2.27
CA ALA A 91 -12.56 18.72 1.68
C ALA A 91 -13.14 18.66 0.27
#